data_AF-A0A258ZC63-F1
#
_entry.id   AF-A0A258ZC63-F1
#
_cell.length_a   1.000
_cell.length_b   1.000
_cell.length_c   1.000
_cell.angle_alpha   90.00
_cell.angle_beta   90.00
_cell.angle_gamma   90.00
#
_symmetry.space_group_name_H-M   'P 1'
#
loop_
_entity.id
_entity.type
_entity.pdbx_description
1 polymer ?
#
loop_
_entity_poly.entity_id
_entity_poly.type
_entity_poly.pdbx_seq_one_letter_code
_entity_poly.pdbx_strand_id
1 'polypeptide(L)'
;MLAIGALAGMIAFGIQGYQTLTREEVAAHISVSPVAPQRFAATFRYPDGRTANFIIAGDEIYVDAHILKWQPLANLFGLHTAYEFDRIGGRYRDIEQERTAERSIHSLSQDKPVNLFGLRQRHTFLALLLDAKYGSATFIPVTQPIELEVKVSTTGLLMREANSATKAH
;
A
#
# COMPACT_ATOMS: atom_id res chain seq x y z
N MET A 1 12.96 15.59 30.61
CA MET A 1 13.11 14.22 30.06
C MET A 1 11.80 13.49 29.79
N LEU A 2 10.70 13.79 30.51
CA LEU A 2 9.39 13.14 30.27
C LEU A 2 8.82 13.33 28.85
N ALA A 3 9.02 14.49 28.23
CA ALA A 3 8.54 14.75 26.86
C ALA A 3 9.20 13.85 25.79
N ILE A 4 10.48 13.51 25.97
CA ILE A 4 11.22 12.64 25.03
C ILE A 4 10.73 11.20 25.16
N GLY A 5 10.48 10.73 26.39
CA GLY A 5 9.91 9.41 26.64
C GLY A 5 8.49 9.24 26.08
N ALA A 6 7.64 10.27 26.24
CA ALA A 6 6.29 10.27 25.68
C ALA A 6 6.32 10.26 24.13
N LEU A 7 7.22 11.02 23.52
CA LEU A 7 7.41 11.03 22.07
C LEU A 7 7.91 9.67 21.55
N ALA A 8 8.90 9.07 22.21
CA ALA A 8 9.41 7.74 21.88
C ALA A 8 8.33 6.65 22.02
N GLY A 9 7.51 6.73 23.07
CA GLY A 9 6.37 5.83 23.28
C GLY A 9 5.31 5.97 22.18
N MET A 10 4.97 7.20 21.77
CA MET A 10 4.04 7.46 20.67
C MET A 10 4.56 6.93 19.34
N ILE A 11 5.86 7.08 19.08
CA ILE A 11 6.51 6.54 17.89
C ILE A 11 6.46 5.01 17.90
N ALA A 12 6.87 4.38 19.01
CA ALA A 12 6.85 2.93 19.15
C ALA A 12 5.43 2.35 18.99
N PHE A 13 4.41 3.01 19.56
CA PHE A 13 3.01 2.61 19.41
C PHE A 13 2.48 2.85 17.99
N GLY A 14 2.88 3.94 17.34
CA GLY A 14 2.46 4.25 15.97
C GLY A 14 3.03 3.30 14.93
N ILE A 15 4.16 2.66 15.21
CA ILE A 15 4.76 1.62 14.36
C ILE A 15 3.90 0.34 14.36
N GLN A 16 3.08 0.13 15.40
CA GLN A 16 2.21 -1.03 15.52
C GLN A 16 1.13 -1.01 14.42
N GLY A 17 1.39 -1.75 13.34
CA GLY A 17 0.55 -1.81 12.14
C GLY A 17 1.24 -1.33 10.86
N TYR A 18 2.50 -0.88 10.93
CA TYR A 18 3.35 -0.81 9.74
C TYR A 18 4.20 -2.08 9.64
N GLN A 19 4.40 -2.57 8.41
CA GLN A 19 5.31 -3.69 8.17
C GLN A 19 6.72 -3.18 7.87
N THR A 20 7.71 -3.79 8.52
CA THR A 20 9.13 -3.46 8.38
C THR A 20 9.64 -3.92 7.01
N LEU A 21 10.19 -2.98 6.24
CA LEU A 21 10.81 -3.20 4.94
C LEU A 21 12.32 -3.29 5.11
N THR A 22 12.83 -4.52 5.13
CA THR A 22 14.27 -4.81 5.22
C THR A 22 14.94 -4.86 3.84
N ARG A 23 14.25 -5.38 2.82
CA ARG A 23 14.67 -5.41 1.40
C ARG A 23 13.47 -5.21 0.49
N GLU A 24 13.68 -5.22 -0.84
CA GLU A 24 12.56 -5.35 -1.78
C GLU A 24 11.83 -6.67 -1.50
N GLU A 25 10.62 -6.56 -0.97
CA GLU A 25 9.84 -7.69 -0.48
C GLU A 25 8.47 -7.71 -1.16
N VAL A 26 7.96 -8.92 -1.40
CA VAL A 26 6.60 -9.12 -1.87
C VAL A 26 5.67 -8.77 -0.72
N ALA A 27 5.01 -7.63 -0.85
CA ALA A 27 4.12 -7.09 0.16
C ALA A 27 2.72 -7.73 0.10
N ALA A 28 2.30 -8.18 -1.08
CA ALA A 28 1.04 -8.91 -1.25
C ALA A 28 0.94 -9.61 -2.62
N HIS A 29 0.10 -10.63 -2.67
CA HIS A 29 -0.41 -11.21 -3.91
C HIS A 29 -1.86 -10.78 -4.11
N ILE A 30 -2.24 -10.42 -5.33
CA ILE A 30 -3.60 -10.03 -5.68
C ILE A 30 -4.10 -10.90 -6.82
N SER A 31 -5.11 -11.71 -6.54
CA SER A 31 -5.81 -12.50 -7.55
C SER A 31 -7.01 -11.70 -8.02
N VAL A 32 -7.01 -11.28 -9.29
CA VAL A 32 -8.08 -10.48 -9.87
C VAL A 32 -8.83 -11.32 -10.90
N SER A 33 -10.15 -11.31 -10.82
CA SER A 33 -11.01 -12.04 -11.76
C SER A 33 -12.21 -11.18 -12.18
N PRO A 34 -12.49 -11.04 -13.50
CA PRO A 34 -13.68 -10.35 -13.96
C PRO A 34 -14.93 -11.15 -13.56
N VAL A 35 -15.93 -10.47 -12.96
CA VAL A 35 -17.19 -11.09 -12.51
C VAL A 35 -18.42 -10.56 -13.24
N ALA A 36 -18.34 -9.35 -13.80
CA ALA A 36 -19.36 -8.73 -14.61
C ALA A 36 -18.74 -7.67 -15.54
N PRO A 37 -19.49 -7.13 -16.53
CA PRO A 37 -19.02 -5.97 -17.29
C PRO A 37 -18.63 -4.83 -16.34
N GLN A 38 -17.40 -4.35 -16.48
CA GLN A 38 -16.82 -3.29 -15.64
C GLN A 38 -16.86 -3.59 -14.13
N ARG A 39 -16.82 -4.88 -13.75
CA ARG A 39 -16.71 -5.33 -12.35
C ARG A 39 -15.82 -6.54 -12.24
N PHE A 40 -14.96 -6.53 -11.24
CA PHE A 40 -14.04 -7.62 -10.94
C PHE A 40 -13.96 -7.88 -9.43
N ALA A 41 -13.67 -9.13 -9.08
CA ALA A 41 -13.31 -9.52 -7.73
C ALA A 41 -11.79 -9.47 -7.60
N ALA A 42 -11.30 -8.76 -6.58
CA ALA A 42 -9.89 -8.71 -6.20
C ALA A 42 -9.71 -9.38 -4.84
N THR A 43 -8.92 -10.43 -4.80
CA THR A 43 -8.55 -11.15 -3.57
C THR A 43 -7.13 -10.80 -3.21
N PHE A 44 -6.96 -10.09 -2.11
CA PHE A 44 -5.68 -9.67 -1.57
C PHE A 44 -5.19 -10.70 -0.56
N ARG A 45 -3.98 -11.23 -0.75
CA ARG A 45 -3.33 -12.19 0.14
C ARG A 45 -2.04 -11.59 0.69
N TYR A 46 -2.03 -11.44 2.01
CA TYR A 46 -0.89 -10.89 2.75
C TYR A 46 0.12 -12.00 3.09
N PRO A 47 1.40 -11.66 3.31
CA PRO A 47 2.43 -12.62 3.72
C PRO A 47 2.15 -13.31 5.05
N ASP A 48 1.38 -12.67 5.93
CA ASP A 48 0.94 -13.21 7.22
C ASP A 48 -0.22 -14.22 7.10
N GLY A 49 -0.66 -14.53 5.88
CA GLY A 49 -1.74 -15.47 5.60
C GLY A 49 -3.14 -14.86 5.66
N ARG A 50 -3.28 -13.58 6.04
CA ARG A 50 -4.57 -12.89 5.96
C ARG A 50 -5.00 -12.73 4.52
N THR A 51 -6.31 -12.81 4.30
CA THR A 51 -6.94 -12.57 3.00
C THR A 51 -8.04 -11.54 3.13
N ALA A 52 -8.19 -10.70 2.11
CA ALA A 52 -9.26 -9.72 2.02
C ALA A 52 -9.82 -9.72 0.60
N ASN A 53 -11.14 -9.83 0.47
CA ASN A 53 -11.82 -9.95 -0.82
C ASN A 53 -12.67 -8.71 -1.06
N PHE A 54 -12.54 -8.15 -2.25
CA PHE A 54 -13.24 -6.93 -2.63
C PHE A 54 -13.91 -7.11 -3.99
N ILE A 55 -15.14 -6.61 -4.12
CA ILE A 55 -15.78 -6.40 -5.42
C ILE A 55 -15.55 -4.96 -5.81
N ILE A 56 -15.01 -4.76 -7.00
CA ILE A 56 -14.55 -3.46 -7.48
C ILE A 56 -15.18 -3.21 -8.85
N ALA A 57 -15.82 -2.06 -9.00
CA ALA A 57 -16.30 -1.56 -10.27
C ALA A 57 -15.21 -0.72 -10.96
N GLY A 58 -15.01 -0.98 -12.26
CA GLY A 58 -13.99 -0.34 -13.10
C GLY A 58 -13.48 -1.27 -14.21
N ASP A 59 -12.66 -0.70 -15.10
CA ASP A 59 -11.95 -1.43 -16.16
C ASP A 59 -10.51 -1.78 -15.77
N GLU A 60 -9.92 -1.00 -14.88
CA GLU A 60 -8.53 -1.12 -14.44
C GLU A 60 -8.46 -1.18 -12.92
N ILE A 61 -7.53 -1.96 -12.38
CA ILE A 61 -7.24 -2.03 -10.95
C ILE A 61 -6.04 -1.14 -10.59
N TYR A 62 -6.11 -0.47 -9.45
CA TYR A 62 -4.98 0.22 -8.85
C TYR A 62 -4.91 -0.01 -7.34
N VAL A 63 -3.71 0.11 -6.79
CA VAL A 63 -3.44 -0.02 -5.36
C VAL A 63 -2.52 1.10 -4.91
N ASP A 64 -2.91 1.80 -3.86
CA ASP A 64 -2.08 2.82 -3.22
C ASP A 64 -1.51 2.29 -1.91
N ALA A 65 -0.29 2.71 -1.57
CA ALA A 65 0.31 2.44 -0.27
C ALA A 65 1.09 3.65 0.25
N HIS A 66 1.15 3.77 1.56
CA HIS A 66 1.99 4.71 2.27
C HIS A 66 3.32 4.04 2.64
N ILE A 67 4.42 4.68 2.26
CA ILE A 67 5.78 4.25 2.61
C ILE A 67 6.38 5.29 3.56
N LEU A 68 6.76 4.87 4.76
CA LEU A 68 7.46 5.66 5.75
C LEU A 68 8.93 5.27 5.74
N LYS A 69 9.77 6.15 5.23
CA LYS A 69 11.22 5.95 5.16
C LYS A 69 11.90 6.63 6.33
N TRP A 70 12.50 5.85 7.23
CA TRP A 70 13.29 6.41 8.32
C TRP A 70 14.58 7.04 7.81
N GLN A 71 15.02 8.13 8.45
CA GLN A 71 16.31 8.75 8.15
C GLN A 71 17.46 7.85 8.62
N PRO A 72 18.67 7.98 8.05
CA PRO A 72 19.81 7.13 8.37
C PRO A 72 20.13 7.05 9.87
N LEU A 73 19.95 8.15 10.63
CA LEU A 73 20.14 8.14 12.08
C LEU A 73 19.13 7.24 12.81
N ALA A 74 17.91 7.09 12.31
CA ALA A 74 16.91 6.20 12.90
C ALA A 74 17.19 4.71 12.58
N ASN A 75 17.85 4.41 11.45
CA ASN A 75 18.32 3.05 11.16
C ASN A 75 19.35 2.57 12.20
N LEU A 76 20.16 3.46 12.78
CA LEU A 76 21.10 3.11 13.86
C LEU A 76 20.38 2.63 15.13
N PHE A 77 19.09 2.98 15.30
CA PHE A 77 18.25 2.52 16.41
C PHE A 77 17.39 1.29 16.03
N GLY A 78 17.67 0.64 14.89
CA GLY A 78 16.92 -0.53 14.43
C GLY A 78 15.54 -0.22 13.83
N LEU A 79 15.24 1.06 13.58
CA LEU A 79 14.01 1.48 12.91
C LEU A 79 14.22 1.38 11.40
N HIS A 80 13.62 0.37 10.76
CA HIS A 80 13.67 0.23 9.30
C HIS A 80 12.44 0.85 8.64
N THR A 81 12.57 1.19 7.36
CA THR A 81 11.48 1.67 6.48
C THR A 81 10.22 0.85 6.72
N ALA A 82 9.06 1.48 6.82
CA ALA A 82 7.81 0.80 7.13
C ALA A 82 6.77 1.11 6.06
N TYR A 83 5.87 0.17 5.75
CA TYR A 83 4.83 0.38 4.73
C TYR A 83 3.44 -0.06 5.20
N GLU A 84 2.41 0.49 4.55
CA GLU A 84 1.01 0.14 4.74
C GLU A 84 0.21 0.38 3.45
N PHE A 85 -0.68 -0.54 3.09
CA PHE A 85 -1.62 -0.32 1.99
C PHE A 85 -2.71 0.67 2.40
N ASP A 86 -2.94 1.69 1.57
CA ASP A 86 -3.93 2.75 1.81
C ASP A 86 -5.31 2.29 1.32
N ARG A 87 -5.39 2.01 0.02
CA ARG A 87 -6.63 1.67 -0.66
C ARG A 87 -6.40 0.86 -1.91
N ILE A 88 -7.46 0.15 -2.30
CA ILE A 88 -7.61 -0.52 -3.58
C ILE A 88 -8.85 0.02 -4.28
N GLY A 89 -8.76 0.21 -5.58
CA GLY A 89 -9.87 0.76 -6.34
C GLY A 89 -9.87 0.34 -7.79
N GLY A 90 -11.02 0.59 -8.42
CA GLY A 90 -11.22 0.45 -9.85
C GLY A 90 -11.24 1.81 -10.52
N ARG A 91 -10.75 1.86 -11.75
CA ARG A 91 -10.81 3.04 -12.61
C ARG A 91 -11.47 2.69 -13.93
N TYR A 92 -12.31 3.57 -14.42
CA TYR A 92 -12.91 3.49 -15.76
C TYR A 92 -11.97 4.14 -16.78
N ARG A 93 -11.84 3.51 -17.95
CA ARG A 93 -11.04 4.08 -19.04
C ARG A 93 -11.71 5.30 -19.67
N ASP A 94 -13.03 5.31 -19.67
CA ASP A 94 -13.83 6.43 -20.17
C ASP A 94 -13.98 7.52 -19.09
N ILE A 95 -13.70 8.77 -19.46
CA ILE A 95 -13.69 9.92 -18.54
C ILE A 95 -15.12 10.28 -18.08
N GLU A 96 -16.11 10.15 -18.96
CA GLU A 96 -17.51 10.41 -18.61
C GLU A 96 -18.02 9.33 -17.66
N GLN A 97 -17.63 8.07 -17.87
CA GLN A 97 -17.91 6.99 -16.92
C GLN A 97 -17.19 7.20 -15.59
N GLU A 98 -15.91 7.60 -15.57
CA GLU A 98 -15.20 7.89 -14.32
C GLU A 98 -15.88 9.00 -13.50
N ARG A 99 -16.60 9.92 -14.15
CA ARG A 99 -17.37 10.99 -13.49
C ARG A 99 -18.75 10.57 -13.00
N THR A 100 -19.41 9.65 -13.70
CA THR A 100 -20.85 9.37 -13.51
C THR A 100 -21.14 7.97 -12.98
N ALA A 101 -20.24 7.02 -13.19
CA ALA A 101 -20.38 5.64 -12.79
C ALA A 101 -20.05 5.42 -11.30
N GLU A 102 -20.41 4.25 -10.81
CA GLU A 102 -20.20 3.85 -9.43
C GLU A 102 -18.70 3.63 -9.14
N ARG A 103 -18.10 4.53 -8.36
CA ARG A 103 -16.70 4.41 -7.97
C ARG A 103 -16.54 3.47 -6.77
N SER A 104 -15.79 2.38 -6.96
CA SER A 104 -15.46 1.44 -5.88
C SER A 104 -14.06 1.70 -5.34
N ILE A 105 -13.96 2.21 -4.12
CA ILE A 105 -12.69 2.34 -3.38
C ILE A 105 -12.88 1.67 -2.03
N HIS A 106 -11.99 0.72 -1.74
CA HIS A 106 -11.96 0.04 -0.44
C HIS A 106 -10.67 0.40 0.29
N SER A 107 -10.79 0.73 1.57
CA SER A 107 -9.60 0.95 2.40
C SER A 107 -8.93 -0.38 2.72
N LEU A 108 -7.61 -0.42 2.58
CA LEU A 108 -6.75 -1.55 2.98
C LEU A 108 -6.01 -1.26 4.29
N SER A 109 -6.08 -0.02 4.78
CA SER A 109 -5.44 0.38 6.03
C SER A 109 -6.16 -0.23 7.23
N GLN A 110 -5.40 -0.53 8.28
CA GLN A 110 -5.97 -0.94 9.55
C GLN A 110 -6.39 0.30 10.34
N ASP A 111 -7.48 0.20 11.12
CA ASP A 111 -7.84 1.24 12.08
C ASP A 111 -6.73 1.35 13.13
N LYS A 112 -5.89 2.40 12.99
CA LYS A 112 -4.78 2.67 13.90
C LYS A 112 -5.16 3.78 14.88
N PRO A 113 -4.86 3.62 16.18
CA PRO A 113 -5.05 4.68 17.16
C PRO A 113 -4.14 5.89 16.90
N VAL A 114 -3.00 5.69 16.20
CA VAL A 114 -2.05 6.75 15.85
C VAL A 114 -1.65 6.62 14.37
N ASN A 115 -1.99 7.63 13.58
CA ASN A 115 -1.60 7.73 12.17
C ASN A 115 -0.25 8.48 12.05
N LEU A 116 0.87 7.73 12.04
CA LEU A 116 2.21 8.31 11.90
C LEU A 116 2.40 9.07 10.59
N PHE A 117 1.78 8.60 9.51
CA PHE A 117 1.84 9.28 8.21
C PHE A 117 1.23 10.68 8.30
N GLY A 118 0.02 10.78 8.86
CA GLY A 118 -0.66 12.04 9.10
C GLY A 118 0.08 12.94 10.10
N LEU A 119 0.71 12.35 11.13
CA LEU A 119 1.51 13.09 12.11
C LEU A 119 2.75 13.72 11.46
N ARG A 120 3.46 12.97 10.60
CA ARG A 120 4.57 13.51 9.78
C ARG A 120 4.06 14.65 8.91
N GLN A 121 2.95 14.47 8.19
CA GLN A 121 2.43 15.49 7.28
C GLN A 121 2.03 16.78 8.00
N ARG A 122 1.60 16.69 9.27
CA ARG A 122 1.26 17.84 10.12
C ARG A 122 2.47 18.51 10.76
N HIS A 123 3.57 17.77 10.99
CA HIS A 123 4.71 18.27 11.75
C HIS A 123 6.03 18.16 10.98
N THR A 124 6.48 19.30 10.44
CA THR A 124 7.71 19.39 9.64
C THR A 124 8.97 18.96 10.40
N PHE A 125 9.02 19.09 11.73
CA PHE A 125 10.18 18.64 12.51
C PHE A 125 10.40 17.12 12.44
N LEU A 126 9.35 16.33 12.18
CA LEU A 126 9.46 14.89 12.00
C LEU A 126 10.17 14.52 10.70
N ALA A 127 10.31 15.45 9.75
CA ALA A 127 11.07 15.23 8.52
C ALA A 127 12.57 14.96 8.78
N LEU A 128 13.11 15.43 9.91
CA LEU A 128 14.47 15.10 10.36
C LEU A 128 14.61 13.63 10.81
N LEU A 129 13.50 12.98 11.15
CA LEU A 129 13.47 11.62 11.70
C LEU A 129 12.95 10.61 10.68
N LEU A 130 11.89 10.94 9.95
CA LEU A 130 11.25 10.08 8.96
C LEU A 130 10.63 10.87 7.80
N ASP A 131 10.76 10.32 6.61
CA ASP A 131 10.15 10.80 5.38
C ASP A 131 8.89 9.97 5.07
N ALA A 132 7.86 10.62 4.54
CA ALA A 132 6.59 9.97 4.20
C ALA A 132 6.34 10.14 2.71
N LYS A 133 6.26 9.02 1.99
CA LYS A 133 6.07 8.98 0.55
C LYS A 133 4.82 8.19 0.19
N TYR A 134 4.10 8.69 -0.79
CA TYR A 134 3.03 7.96 -1.46
C TYR A 134 3.64 7.03 -2.49
N GLY A 135 3.30 5.76 -2.41
CA GLY A 135 3.47 4.82 -3.51
C GLY A 135 2.12 4.57 -4.16
N SER A 136 2.10 4.48 -5.48
CA SER A 136 0.95 3.97 -6.22
C SER A 136 1.45 2.89 -7.17
N ALA A 137 0.73 1.78 -7.23
CA ALA A 137 0.97 0.71 -8.17
C ALA A 137 0.20 0.97 -9.47
N THR A 138 0.85 0.65 -10.59
CA THR A 138 0.36 0.85 -11.96
C THR A 138 -1.07 0.34 -12.18
N PHE A 139 -1.81 1.04 -13.05
CA PHE A 139 -3.13 0.65 -13.53
C PHE A 139 -3.04 -0.58 -14.44
N ILE A 140 -3.70 -1.67 -14.06
CA ILE A 140 -3.71 -2.91 -14.86
C ILE A 140 -5.13 -3.17 -15.38
N PRO A 141 -5.33 -3.31 -16.70
CA PRO A 141 -6.63 -3.61 -17.27
C PRO A 141 -7.08 -5.03 -16.92
N VAL A 142 -8.32 -5.17 -16.45
CA VAL A 142 -8.91 -6.44 -16.02
C VAL A 142 -9.80 -6.99 -17.13
N THR A 143 -9.17 -7.60 -18.14
CA THR A 143 -9.89 -8.26 -19.25
C THR A 143 -10.01 -9.78 -19.04
N GLN A 144 -9.10 -10.36 -18.24
CA GLN A 144 -9.02 -11.78 -17.95
C GLN A 144 -8.56 -11.98 -16.51
N PRO A 145 -8.75 -13.18 -15.93
CA PRO A 145 -8.17 -13.49 -14.63
C PRO A 145 -6.65 -13.28 -14.64
N ILE A 146 -6.14 -12.55 -13.65
CA ILE A 146 -4.73 -12.17 -13.55
C ILE A 146 -4.25 -12.27 -12.10
N GLU A 147 -3.06 -12.82 -11.92
CA GLU A 147 -2.38 -12.87 -10.63
C GLU A 147 -1.31 -11.79 -10.62
N LEU A 148 -1.37 -10.90 -9.63
CA LEU A 148 -0.47 -9.77 -9.47
C LEU A 148 0.34 -9.93 -8.19
N GLU A 149 1.59 -9.53 -8.25
CA GLU A 149 2.47 -9.35 -7.10
C GLU A 149 2.71 -7.87 -6.89
N VAL A 150 2.45 -7.40 -5.68
CA VAL A 150 2.82 -6.05 -5.26
C VAL A 150 4.07 -6.15 -4.42
N LYS A 151 5.15 -5.57 -4.92
CA LYS A 151 6.44 -5.43 -4.26
C LYS A 151 6.58 -4.02 -3.73
N VAL A 152 7.04 -3.91 -2.49
CA VAL A 152 7.39 -2.62 -1.90
C VAL A 152 8.90 -2.53 -1.86
N SER A 153 9.43 -1.36 -2.22
CA SER A 153 10.86 -1.07 -2.14
C SER A 153 11.09 0.30 -1.49
N THR A 154 12.35 0.61 -1.18
CA THR A 154 12.73 1.93 -0.64
C THR A 154 12.55 3.08 -1.63
N THR A 155 12.33 2.76 -2.92
CA THR A 155 12.13 3.73 -4.00
C THR A 155 10.66 3.86 -4.40
N GLY A 156 9.78 2.91 -4.07
CA GLY A 156 8.35 3.00 -4.35
C GLY A 156 7.61 1.66 -4.29
N LEU A 157 6.43 1.64 -4.93
CA LEU A 157 5.62 0.46 -5.15
C LEU A 157 5.83 -0.06 -6.58
N LEU A 158 5.91 -1.37 -6.73
CA LEU A 158 5.97 -2.06 -8.00
C LEU A 158 4.89 -3.13 -8.03
N MET A 159 4.07 -3.13 -9.07
CA MET A 159 3.09 -4.19 -9.31
C MET A 159 3.42 -4.88 -10.62
N ARG A 160 3.47 -6.21 -10.59
CA ARG A 160 3.83 -7.04 -11.74
C ARG A 160 2.95 -8.28 -11.76
N GLU A 161 2.70 -8.85 -12.93
CA GLU A 161 2.02 -10.13 -13.01
C GLU A 161 2.91 -11.25 -12.45
N ALA A 162 2.37 -12.12 -11.62
CA ALA A 162 3.10 -13.20 -10.96
C ALA A 162 3.79 -14.14 -11.98
N ASN A 163 3.11 -14.43 -13.09
CA ASN A 163 3.63 -15.27 -14.17
C ASN A 163 4.63 -14.57 -15.10
N SER A 164 4.81 -13.25 -15.00
CA SER A 164 5.82 -12.53 -15.77
C SER A 164 7.24 -12.69 -15.20
N ALA A 165 7.37 -13.15 -13.94
CA ALA A 165 8.67 -13.39 -13.32
C ALA A 165 9.42 -14.60 -13.92
N THR A 166 8.72 -15.51 -14.61
CA THR A 166 9.31 -16.73 -15.20
C THR A 166 9.81 -16.55 -16.65
N LYS A 167 9.71 -15.35 -17.24
CA LYS A 167 10.18 -15.09 -18.62
C LYS A 167 11.46 -14.25 -18.73
N ALA A 168 12.25 -14.17 -17.66
CA ALA A 168 13.57 -13.53 -17.71
C ALA A 168 14.64 -14.45 -17.12
N HIS A 169 15.07 -15.45 -17.91
CA HIS A 169 16.47 -15.73 -18.21
C HIS A 169 16.63 -16.85 -19.24
#